data_AF-A0A1I5P7R6-F1
#
_entry.id   AF-A0A1I5P7R6-F1
#
_cell.length_a   1.000
_cell.length_b   1.000
_cell.length_c   1.000
_cell.angle_alpha   90.00
_cell.angle_beta   90.00
_cell.angle_gamma   90.00
#
_symmetry.space_group_name_H-M   'P 1'
#
loop_
_entity.id
_entity.type
_entity.pdbx_description
1 polymer ?
#
loop_
_entity_poly.entity_id
_entity_poly.type
_entity_poly.pdbx_seq_one_letter_code
_entity_poly.pdbx_strand_id
1 'polypeptide(L)'
;MVNPARSTSKQPNPDVQSLERFPAEGNLAWSERAALQMIGDTDARDHSFMVLLGGSDTLAFRLRVAQSHLRSDMLPSLWSEALLVRMKGRSLHGAKAAYVPLAQPEAPFFPPSENGVVEVPLSKFDDVRRYPNIALFALPIRQEDLFEQVKRFRSARSTLDTLEHILRWLAFSWGVARTGNPLHDNIGLPSACMLETVCAAQDFELTPALESRTSCPEAIWASMLHWHGYYANTGKKAVPLGRFSTRHKFEIIEPPDREKRKQREDVSQREATPSTARRRTRRAPNS
;
A
#
# COMPACT_ATOMS: atom_id res chain seq x y z
N MET A 1 7.94 -4.37 19.78
CA MET A 1 8.17 -2.92 19.56
C MET A 1 9.35 -2.78 18.62
N VAL A 2 9.15 -2.29 17.38
CA VAL A 2 10.29 -1.87 16.53
C VAL A 2 10.98 -0.77 17.29
N ASN A 3 12.10 -1.07 17.93
CA ASN A 3 12.86 -0.05 18.62
C ASN A 3 13.93 0.45 17.65
N PRO A 4 13.80 1.65 17.06
CA PRO A 4 14.92 2.28 16.36
C PRO A 4 16.17 2.35 17.25
N ALA A 5 16.03 2.23 18.58
CA ALA A 5 17.13 2.18 19.55
C ALA A 5 18.06 0.94 19.45
N ARG A 6 17.75 -0.09 18.64
CA ARG A 6 18.73 -1.16 18.35
C ARG A 6 19.59 -0.87 17.12
N SER A 7 19.22 0.10 16.29
CA SER A 7 20.12 0.54 15.23
C SER A 7 21.30 1.30 15.82
N THR A 8 22.49 1.03 15.32
CA THR A 8 23.71 1.79 15.66
C THR A 8 23.75 3.16 14.97
N SER A 9 22.89 3.40 13.98
CA SER A 9 22.88 4.65 13.20
C SER A 9 22.12 5.76 13.92
N LYS A 10 22.82 6.87 14.21
CA LYS A 10 22.24 8.06 14.86
C LYS A 10 21.51 9.01 13.90
N GLN A 11 21.71 8.85 12.59
CA GLN A 11 21.10 9.65 11.54
C GLN A 11 20.26 8.77 10.62
N PRO A 12 19.24 9.32 9.92
CA PRO A 12 18.53 8.59 8.87
C PRO A 12 19.45 8.30 7.68
N ASN A 13 19.09 7.29 6.89
CA ASN A 13 19.79 6.87 5.69
C ASN A 13 19.86 8.03 4.69
N PRO A 14 21.06 8.52 4.33
CA PRO A 14 21.20 9.64 3.39
C PRO A 14 20.70 9.31 1.98
N ASP A 15 20.59 8.02 1.63
CA ASP A 15 20.12 7.55 0.33
C ASP A 15 18.59 7.41 0.22
N VAL A 16 17.88 7.66 1.33
CA VAL A 16 16.41 7.77 1.36
C VAL A 16 16.01 9.24 1.41
N GLN A 17 15.61 9.78 0.27
CA GLN A 17 15.41 11.22 0.09
C GLN A 17 13.98 11.56 -0.33
N SER A 18 13.50 12.73 0.11
CA SER A 18 12.22 13.26 -0.38
C SER A 18 12.34 13.60 -1.87
N LEU A 19 11.33 13.22 -2.63
CA LEU A 19 11.18 13.58 -4.04
C LEU A 19 9.77 14.12 -4.24
N GLU A 20 9.63 15.43 -4.32
CA GLU A 20 8.34 16.07 -4.55
C GLU A 20 7.74 15.67 -5.90
N ARG A 21 6.41 15.58 -5.93
CA ARG A 21 5.66 15.36 -7.17
C ARG A 21 5.58 16.64 -7.98
N PHE A 22 5.71 16.54 -9.30
CA PHE A 22 5.36 17.65 -10.18
C PHE A 22 3.84 17.89 -10.19
N PRO A 23 3.39 19.11 -10.57
CA PRO A 23 1.97 19.37 -10.78
C PRO A 23 1.36 18.35 -11.76
N ALA A 24 0.21 17.79 -11.41
CA ALA A 24 -0.49 16.75 -12.18
C ALA A 24 0.28 15.43 -12.43
N GLU A 25 1.40 15.20 -11.73
CA GLU A 25 2.14 13.94 -11.82
C GLU A 25 1.39 12.82 -11.08
N GLY A 26 1.07 11.76 -11.81
CA GLY A 26 0.51 10.52 -11.26
C GLY A 26 1.55 9.71 -10.46
N ASN A 27 1.10 8.71 -9.71
CA ASN A 27 2.00 7.87 -8.91
C ASN A 27 2.93 7.03 -9.80
N LEU A 28 2.48 6.63 -10.98
CA LEU A 28 3.28 5.83 -11.92
C LEU A 28 4.43 6.66 -12.51
N ALA A 29 4.12 7.87 -13.00
CA ALA A 29 5.12 8.79 -13.53
C ALA A 29 6.15 9.20 -12.46
N TRP A 30 5.66 9.50 -11.25
CA TRP A 30 6.54 9.78 -10.11
C TRP A 30 7.45 8.58 -9.78
N SER A 31 6.90 7.36 -9.78
CA SER A 31 7.68 6.15 -9.45
C SER A 31 8.73 5.85 -10.52
N GLU A 32 8.45 6.11 -11.79
CA GLU A 32 9.41 5.89 -12.88
C GLU A 32 10.58 6.87 -12.76
N ARG A 33 10.28 8.15 -12.51
CA ARG A 33 11.29 9.17 -12.22
C ARG A 33 12.12 8.84 -10.97
N ALA A 34 11.47 8.39 -9.91
CA ALA A 34 12.13 7.95 -8.68
C ALA A 34 13.07 6.77 -8.93
N ALA A 35 12.61 5.75 -9.67
CA ALA A 35 13.41 4.57 -10.01
C ALA A 35 14.66 4.98 -10.79
N LEU A 36 14.50 5.77 -11.85
CA LEU A 36 15.60 6.25 -12.69
C LEU A 36 16.61 7.10 -11.90
N GLN A 37 16.16 7.93 -10.96
CA GLN A 37 17.05 8.72 -10.11
C GLN A 37 17.86 7.85 -9.14
N MET A 38 17.31 6.71 -8.69
CA MET A 38 18.01 5.80 -7.77
C MET A 38 19.02 4.92 -8.50
N ILE A 39 18.63 4.26 -9.59
CA ILE A 39 19.49 3.28 -10.25
C ILE A 39 20.50 3.91 -11.22
N GLY A 40 20.31 5.17 -11.64
CA GLY A 40 21.21 5.82 -12.58
C GLY A 40 21.39 4.96 -13.83
N ASP A 41 22.63 4.67 -14.24
CA ASP A 41 22.94 3.82 -15.40
C ASP A 41 23.01 2.31 -15.11
N THR A 42 22.77 1.88 -13.87
CA THR A 42 22.78 0.45 -13.53
C THR A 42 21.62 -0.32 -14.16
N ASP A 43 21.79 -1.63 -14.37
CA ASP A 43 20.72 -2.47 -14.88
C ASP A 43 19.64 -2.62 -13.80
N ALA A 44 18.42 -2.22 -14.14
CA ALA A 44 17.23 -2.40 -13.34
C ALA A 44 17.03 -3.85 -12.87
N ARG A 45 17.52 -4.84 -13.62
CA ARG A 45 17.43 -6.27 -13.28
C ARG A 45 18.22 -6.65 -12.04
N ASP A 46 19.24 -5.87 -11.69
CA ASP A 46 20.06 -6.09 -10.51
C ASP A 46 19.38 -5.61 -9.22
N HIS A 47 18.24 -4.92 -9.36
CA HIS A 47 17.50 -4.34 -8.27
C HIS A 47 16.06 -4.84 -8.25
N SER A 48 15.48 -4.92 -7.05
CA SER A 48 14.07 -5.21 -6.85
C SER A 48 13.39 -3.96 -6.34
N PHE A 49 12.22 -3.65 -6.87
CA PHE A 49 11.51 -2.43 -6.51
C PHE A 49 10.40 -2.73 -5.53
N MET A 50 10.39 -2.05 -4.40
CA MET A 50 9.33 -2.15 -3.40
C MET A 50 8.66 -0.79 -3.24
N VAL A 51 7.33 -0.76 -3.21
CA VAL A 51 6.55 0.46 -3.02
C VAL A 51 5.79 0.38 -1.70
N LEU A 52 5.86 1.44 -0.90
CA LEU A 52 4.93 1.68 0.20
C LEU A 52 3.92 2.73 -0.23
N LEU A 53 2.63 2.47 0.03
CA LEU A 53 1.55 3.41 -0.27
C LEU A 53 0.82 3.78 1.02
N GLY A 54 0.47 5.06 1.14
CA GLY A 54 -0.46 5.53 2.17
C GLY A 54 -1.79 5.90 1.56
N GLY A 55 -2.80 5.06 1.81
CA GLY A 55 -4.17 5.29 1.36
C GLY A 55 -4.91 6.35 2.18
N SER A 56 -5.83 7.06 1.54
CA SER A 56 -6.68 8.08 2.17
C SER A 56 -8.06 7.57 2.64
N ASP A 57 -8.42 6.33 2.29
CA ASP A 57 -9.69 5.73 2.71
C ASP A 57 -9.70 5.25 4.18
N THR A 58 -10.89 4.94 4.71
CA THR A 58 -11.09 4.54 6.10
C THR A 58 -10.34 3.26 6.48
N LEU A 59 -10.25 2.28 5.57
CA LEU A 59 -9.50 1.06 5.81
C LEU A 59 -8.02 1.39 5.97
N ALA A 60 -7.45 2.11 5.01
CA ALA A 60 -6.05 2.55 5.03
C ALA A 60 -5.74 3.40 6.27
N PHE A 61 -6.64 4.29 6.69
CA PHE A 61 -6.46 5.07 7.92
C PHE A 61 -6.40 4.17 9.17
N ARG A 62 -7.30 3.20 9.31
CA ARG A 62 -7.28 2.26 10.46
C ARG A 62 -5.99 1.43 10.50
N LEU A 63 -5.50 0.98 9.34
CA LEU A 63 -4.20 0.30 9.24
C LEU A 63 -3.03 1.21 9.66
N ARG A 64 -3.08 2.49 9.28
CA ARG A 64 -2.06 3.47 9.66
C ARG A 64 -2.08 3.76 11.16
N VAL A 65 -3.26 3.88 11.77
CA VAL A 65 -3.42 4.05 13.22
C VAL A 65 -2.89 2.83 13.99
N ALA A 66 -3.19 1.61 13.53
CA ALA A 66 -2.71 0.39 14.17
C ALA A 66 -1.17 0.34 14.31
N GLN A 67 -0.47 0.93 13.35
CA GLN A 67 1.00 0.96 13.32
C GLN A 67 1.62 2.10 14.15
N SER A 68 0.82 2.99 14.77
CA SER A 68 1.32 4.18 15.47
C SER A 68 2.28 3.87 16.62
N HIS A 69 2.07 2.74 17.31
CA HIS A 69 2.90 2.29 18.43
C HIS A 69 4.34 1.92 18.02
N LEU A 70 4.63 1.83 16.72
CA LEU A 70 5.99 1.66 16.21
C LEU A 70 6.74 2.99 16.07
N ARG A 71 6.04 4.11 16.22
CA ARG A 71 6.59 5.46 16.11
C ARG A 71 6.72 6.08 17.49
N SER A 72 7.78 6.86 17.69
CA SER A 72 8.00 7.59 18.94
C SER A 72 6.98 8.71 19.18
N ASP A 73 6.40 9.25 18.11
CA ASP A 73 5.41 10.34 18.17
C ASP A 73 3.96 9.84 18.31
N MET A 74 3.74 8.52 18.30
CA MET A 74 2.41 7.88 18.35
C MET A 74 1.43 8.38 17.26
N LEU A 75 1.92 9.06 16.23
CA LEU A 75 1.10 9.44 15.09
C LEU A 75 0.77 8.22 14.24
N PRO A 76 -0.32 8.23 13.46
CA PRO A 76 -0.56 7.19 12.49
C PRO A 76 0.64 7.03 11.53
N SER A 77 0.91 5.81 11.10
CA SER A 77 1.87 5.56 10.02
C SER A 77 1.51 6.37 8.77
N LEU A 78 2.51 6.68 7.94
CA LEU A 78 2.26 7.25 6.63
C LEU A 78 1.84 6.18 5.60
N TRP A 79 1.95 4.89 5.95
CA TRP A 79 1.91 3.76 5.03
C TRP A 79 0.86 2.72 5.46
N SER A 80 0.01 2.31 4.52
CA SER A 80 -1.03 1.31 4.73
C SER A 80 -0.81 0.03 3.92
N GLU A 81 -0.03 0.10 2.84
CA GLU A 81 0.18 -1.02 1.91
C GLU A 81 1.65 -1.11 1.50
N ALA A 82 2.10 -2.32 1.21
CA ALA A 82 3.44 -2.59 0.67
C ALA A 82 3.33 -3.51 -0.56
N LEU A 83 4.06 -3.20 -1.62
CA LEU A 83 3.97 -3.89 -2.91
C LEU A 83 5.37 -4.25 -3.42
N LEU A 84 5.51 -5.42 -4.05
CA LEU A 84 6.67 -5.73 -4.89
C LEU A 84 6.37 -5.36 -6.34
N VAL A 85 7.23 -4.58 -6.98
CA VAL A 85 7.04 -4.12 -8.37
C VAL A 85 7.98 -4.87 -9.30
N ARG A 86 7.42 -5.36 -10.41
CA ARG A 86 8.17 -5.92 -11.54
C ARG A 86 8.34 -4.86 -12.63
N MET A 87 9.49 -4.21 -12.66
CA MET A 87 9.88 -3.29 -13.72
C MET A 87 10.31 -4.05 -14.98
N LYS A 88 10.02 -3.50 -16.17
CA LYS A 88 10.46 -4.06 -17.46
C LYS A 88 11.52 -3.17 -18.07
N GLY A 89 12.77 -3.66 -18.10
CA GLY A 89 13.90 -2.81 -18.48
C GLY A 89 13.97 -1.60 -17.56
N ARG A 90 14.05 -0.39 -18.13
CA ARG A 90 14.11 0.88 -17.37
C ARG A 90 12.77 1.62 -17.33
N SER A 91 11.66 0.91 -17.51
CA SER A 91 10.33 1.53 -17.53
C SER A 91 9.32 0.80 -16.65
N LEU A 92 8.49 1.60 -15.98
CA LEU A 92 7.33 1.11 -15.23
C LEU A 92 6.07 1.01 -16.10
N HIS A 93 6.15 1.37 -17.39
CA HIS A 93 5.03 1.19 -18.31
C HIS A 93 4.70 -0.31 -18.47
N GLY A 94 3.46 -0.67 -18.14
CA GLY A 94 3.02 -2.08 -18.14
C GLY A 94 3.69 -2.94 -17.06
N ALA A 95 4.29 -2.32 -16.04
CA ALA A 95 4.78 -3.01 -14.85
C ALA A 95 3.62 -3.64 -14.06
N LYS A 96 3.95 -4.68 -13.29
CA LYS A 96 3.01 -5.36 -12.39
C LYS A 96 3.44 -5.19 -10.95
N ALA A 97 2.48 -5.17 -10.04
CA ALA A 97 2.70 -5.23 -8.62
C ALA A 97 2.21 -6.58 -8.07
N ALA A 98 3.01 -7.23 -7.24
CA ALA A 98 2.65 -8.39 -6.44
C ALA A 98 2.50 -8.01 -4.97
N TYR A 99 1.37 -8.37 -4.35
CA TYR A 99 1.06 -8.07 -2.95
C TYR A 99 -0.09 -8.94 -2.45
N VAL A 100 -0.45 -8.81 -1.16
CA VAL A 100 -1.52 -9.57 -0.52
C VAL A 100 -2.59 -8.61 0.02
N PRO A 101 -3.57 -8.19 -0.80
CA PRO A 101 -4.59 -7.23 -0.38
C PRO A 101 -5.46 -7.79 0.74
N LEU A 102 -5.90 -6.94 1.66
CA LEU A 102 -6.93 -7.34 2.62
C LEU A 102 -8.27 -7.62 1.94
N ALA A 103 -8.67 -6.74 1.01
CA ALA A 103 -9.81 -6.96 0.14
C ALA A 103 -9.39 -7.86 -1.04
N GLN A 104 -9.45 -9.18 -0.80
CA GLN A 104 -9.14 -10.18 -1.81
C GLN A 104 -10.10 -10.06 -3.01
N PRO A 105 -9.61 -10.22 -4.25
CA PRO A 105 -10.47 -10.22 -5.42
C PRO A 105 -11.49 -11.35 -5.33
N GLU A 106 -12.69 -11.12 -5.85
CA GLU A 106 -13.74 -12.13 -5.88
C GLU A 106 -13.25 -13.37 -6.63
N ALA A 107 -13.27 -14.50 -5.95
CA ALA A 107 -12.93 -15.80 -6.50
C ALA A 107 -14.11 -16.76 -6.28
N PRO A 108 -14.39 -17.66 -7.23
CA PRO A 108 -15.50 -18.61 -7.11
C PRO A 108 -15.32 -19.63 -5.97
N PHE A 109 -14.15 -19.67 -5.33
CA PHE A 109 -13.81 -20.61 -4.25
C PHE A 109 -13.44 -19.87 -2.97
N PHE A 110 -13.91 -20.39 -1.83
CA PHE A 110 -13.49 -20.02 -0.47
C PHE A 110 -12.43 -21.03 -0.03
N PRO A 111 -11.21 -20.71 0.44
CA PRO A 111 -10.52 -19.43 0.69
C PRO A 111 -9.66 -18.90 -0.49
N PRO A 112 -9.00 -17.71 -0.39
CA PRO A 112 -8.12 -17.18 -1.44
C PRO A 112 -7.12 -18.20 -1.96
N SER A 113 -7.07 -18.33 -3.28
CA SER A 113 -6.06 -19.12 -3.98
C SER A 113 -4.67 -18.51 -3.76
N GLU A 114 -3.63 -19.33 -3.93
CA GLU A 114 -2.24 -18.85 -4.03
C GLU A 114 -1.74 -18.03 -2.83
N ASN A 115 -2.17 -18.42 -1.63
CA ASN A 115 -1.82 -17.74 -0.38
C ASN A 115 -2.18 -16.23 -0.42
N GLY A 116 -3.28 -15.87 -1.10
CA GLY A 116 -3.81 -14.51 -1.18
C GLY A 116 -2.95 -13.51 -1.97
N VAL A 117 -1.85 -13.96 -2.60
CA VAL A 117 -1.01 -13.10 -3.43
C VAL A 117 -1.75 -12.80 -4.73
N VAL A 118 -1.77 -11.53 -5.11
CA VAL A 118 -2.31 -11.08 -6.39
C VAL A 118 -1.24 -10.36 -7.19
N GLU A 119 -1.24 -10.56 -8.51
CA GLU A 119 -0.46 -9.76 -9.45
C GLU A 119 -1.40 -8.86 -10.26
N VAL A 120 -1.23 -7.54 -10.13
CA VAL A 120 -2.07 -6.54 -10.81
C VAL A 120 -1.22 -5.55 -11.60
N PRO A 121 -1.76 -4.90 -12.64
CA PRO A 121 -1.08 -3.77 -13.28
C PRO A 121 -0.76 -2.66 -12.26
N LEU A 122 0.45 -2.11 -12.31
CA LEU A 122 0.87 -1.04 -11.39
C LEU A 122 0.01 0.22 -11.55
N SER A 123 -0.57 0.45 -12.74
CA SER A 123 -1.49 1.55 -13.02
C SER A 123 -2.74 1.57 -12.13
N LYS A 124 -3.10 0.45 -11.48
CA LYS A 124 -4.17 0.42 -10.46
C LYS A 124 -3.89 1.36 -9.28
N PHE A 125 -2.63 1.70 -9.06
CA PHE A 125 -2.17 2.58 -7.99
C PHE A 125 -1.85 4.00 -8.49
N ASP A 126 -2.18 4.37 -9.72
CA ASP A 126 -1.87 5.70 -10.30
C ASP A 126 -2.77 6.85 -9.83
N ASP A 127 -3.67 6.58 -8.87
CA ASP A 127 -4.55 7.59 -8.31
C ASP A 127 -3.91 8.28 -7.10
N VAL A 128 -3.47 9.52 -7.32
CA VAL A 128 -2.89 10.41 -6.30
C VAL A 128 -3.85 10.72 -5.16
N ARG A 129 -5.16 10.78 -5.42
CA ARG A 129 -6.15 11.08 -4.36
C ARG A 129 -6.35 9.88 -3.46
N ARG A 130 -6.34 8.68 -4.04
CA ARG A 130 -6.46 7.42 -3.30
C ARG A 130 -5.18 7.07 -2.55
N TYR A 131 -4.03 7.26 -3.17
CA TYR A 131 -2.70 7.00 -2.59
C TYR A 131 -1.84 8.28 -2.63
N PRO A 132 -2.13 9.25 -1.74
CA PRO A 132 -1.42 10.52 -1.72
C PRO A 132 0.00 10.41 -1.17
N ASN A 133 0.29 9.38 -0.37
CA ASN A 133 1.64 9.09 0.09
C ASN A 133 2.22 7.91 -0.69
N ILE A 134 3.48 8.05 -1.09
CA ILE A 134 4.20 6.99 -1.79
C ILE A 134 5.67 7.00 -1.37
N ALA A 135 6.25 5.82 -1.20
CA ALA A 135 7.69 5.61 -1.15
C ALA A 135 8.07 4.49 -2.10
N LEU A 136 9.17 4.65 -2.81
CA LEU A 136 9.77 3.64 -3.67
C LEU A 136 11.17 3.34 -3.17
N PHE A 137 11.48 2.05 -3.02
CA PHE A 137 12.78 1.55 -2.64
C PHE A 137 13.36 0.68 -3.74
N ALA A 138 14.64 0.87 -4.05
CA ALA A 138 15.43 -0.06 -4.85
C ALA A 138 16.25 -0.94 -3.90
N LEU A 139 15.90 -2.21 -3.82
CA LEU A 139 16.59 -3.22 -3.03
C LEU A 139 17.74 -3.82 -3.86
N PRO A 140 18.89 -4.11 -3.24
CA PRO A 140 20.08 -4.70 -3.88
C PRO A 140 19.91 -6.22 -4.11
N ILE A 141 18.78 -6.62 -4.69
CA ILE A 141 18.40 -8.01 -4.94
C ILE A 141 17.89 -8.08 -6.36
N ARG A 142 18.34 -9.06 -7.14
CA ARG A 142 17.85 -9.24 -8.50
C ARG A 142 16.36 -9.50 -8.50
N GLN A 143 15.64 -8.79 -9.36
CA GLN A 143 14.18 -8.85 -9.43
C GLN A 143 13.65 -10.27 -9.69
N GLU A 144 14.29 -11.00 -10.60
CA GLU A 144 13.86 -12.35 -10.97
C GLU A 144 13.97 -13.33 -9.80
N ASP A 145 15.04 -13.22 -9.00
CA ASP A 145 15.27 -14.09 -7.85
C ASP A 145 14.17 -13.86 -6.79
N LEU A 146 13.79 -12.60 -6.56
CA LEU A 146 12.74 -12.26 -5.60
C LEU A 146 11.34 -12.70 -6.09
N PHE A 147 11.05 -12.56 -7.39
CA PHE A 147 9.79 -13.03 -7.96
C PHE A 147 9.70 -14.56 -8.07
N GLU A 148 10.83 -15.26 -8.16
CA GLU A 148 10.85 -16.72 -7.98
C GLU A 148 10.43 -17.09 -6.55
N GLN A 149 10.91 -16.38 -5.53
CA GLN A 149 10.46 -16.60 -4.16
C GLN A 149 8.98 -16.27 -3.97
N VAL A 150 8.44 -15.24 -4.63
CA VAL A 150 6.99 -14.97 -4.63
C VAL A 150 6.19 -16.16 -5.21
N LYS A 151 6.67 -16.79 -6.29
CA LYS A 151 6.01 -17.99 -6.85
C LYS A 151 6.01 -19.16 -5.87
N ARG A 152 7.11 -19.36 -5.14
CA ARG A 152 7.20 -20.38 -4.09
C ARG A 152 6.26 -20.07 -2.93
N PHE A 153 6.25 -18.80 -2.47
CA PHE A 153 5.38 -18.31 -1.40
C PHE A 153 3.89 -18.51 -1.70
N ARG A 154 3.46 -18.29 -2.95
CA ARG A 154 2.08 -18.56 -3.42
C ARG A 154 1.63 -19.99 -3.14
N SER A 155 2.57 -20.93 -3.19
CA SER A 155 2.30 -22.36 -3.04
C SER A 155 2.54 -22.86 -1.60
N ALA A 156 3.32 -22.14 -0.80
CA ALA A 156 3.83 -22.57 0.50
C ALA A 156 3.12 -21.88 1.68
N ARG A 157 1.88 -22.31 1.99
CA ARG A 157 1.14 -21.84 3.18
C ARG A 157 1.83 -22.19 4.51
N SER A 158 2.71 -23.18 4.52
CA SER A 158 3.45 -23.60 5.72
C SER A 158 4.41 -22.54 6.25
N THR A 159 4.91 -21.66 5.39
CA THR A 159 5.85 -20.60 5.78
C THR A 159 5.12 -19.43 6.45
N LEU A 160 4.01 -19.01 5.85
CA LEU A 160 3.12 -17.99 6.39
C LEU A 160 1.72 -18.24 5.87
N ASP A 161 0.77 -18.45 6.79
CA ASP A 161 -0.64 -18.48 6.44
C ASP A 161 -1.17 -17.04 6.33
N THR A 162 -1.19 -16.50 5.11
CA THR A 162 -1.66 -15.13 4.90
C THR A 162 -3.17 -15.01 5.08
N LEU A 163 -3.93 -16.10 4.96
CA LEU A 163 -5.36 -16.08 5.17
C LEU A 163 -5.68 -15.73 6.62
N GLU A 164 -4.95 -16.31 7.57
CA GLU A 164 -5.05 -15.95 8.98
C GLU A 164 -4.83 -14.45 9.15
N HIS A 165 -3.74 -13.91 8.58
CA HIS A 165 -3.42 -12.49 8.68
C HIS A 165 -4.51 -11.62 8.05
N ILE A 166 -5.00 -11.97 6.85
CA ILE A 166 -6.07 -11.24 6.16
C ILE A 166 -7.32 -11.17 7.04
N LEU A 167 -7.79 -12.29 7.59
CA LEU A 167 -9.00 -12.33 8.39
C LEU A 167 -8.87 -11.54 9.69
N ARG A 168 -7.72 -11.64 10.38
CA ARG A 168 -7.43 -10.89 11.60
C ARG A 168 -7.41 -9.38 11.35
N TRP A 169 -6.76 -8.96 10.27
CA TRP A 169 -6.71 -7.55 9.88
C TRP A 169 -8.04 -7.01 9.37
N LEU A 170 -8.84 -7.80 8.67
CA LEU A 170 -10.20 -7.43 8.29
C LEU A 170 -11.10 -7.28 9.51
N ALA A 171 -11.06 -8.23 10.46
CA ALA A 171 -11.85 -8.15 11.69
C ALA A 171 -11.54 -6.89 12.50
N PHE A 172 -10.26 -6.58 12.71
CA PHE A 172 -9.82 -5.33 13.33
C PHE A 172 -10.27 -4.11 12.52
N SER A 173 -10.01 -4.11 11.22
CA SER A 173 -10.24 -2.95 10.36
C SER A 173 -11.71 -2.66 10.11
N TRP A 174 -12.59 -3.65 10.22
CA TRP A 174 -14.04 -3.45 10.21
C TRP A 174 -14.60 -3.13 11.59
N GLY A 175 -13.81 -3.30 12.66
CA GLY A 175 -14.24 -3.09 14.04
C GLY A 175 -15.19 -4.18 14.54
N VAL A 176 -15.12 -5.38 13.94
CA VAL A 176 -15.97 -6.51 14.31
C VAL A 176 -15.54 -7.02 15.68
N ALA A 177 -16.53 -7.29 16.54
CA ALA A 177 -16.36 -7.90 17.86
C ALA A 177 -15.31 -7.24 18.77
N ARG A 178 -15.04 -5.93 18.59
CA ARG A 178 -13.97 -5.21 19.32
C ARG A 178 -12.60 -5.88 19.20
N THR A 179 -12.33 -6.49 18.04
CA THR A 179 -11.03 -7.14 17.76
C THR A 179 -9.89 -6.15 18.02
N GLY A 180 -8.90 -6.56 18.81
CA GLY A 180 -7.72 -5.77 19.12
C GLY A 180 -6.81 -5.56 17.91
N ASN A 181 -5.83 -4.67 18.05
CA ASN A 181 -4.83 -4.42 17.01
C ASN A 181 -3.96 -5.69 16.80
N PRO A 182 -3.99 -6.32 15.60
CA PRO A 182 -3.28 -7.58 15.35
C PRO A 182 -1.77 -7.51 15.56
N LEU A 183 -1.16 -6.32 15.45
CA LEU A 183 0.27 -6.14 15.72
C LEU A 183 0.65 -6.42 17.18
N HIS A 184 -0.27 -6.24 18.13
CA HIS A 184 -0.02 -6.61 19.54
C HIS A 184 0.03 -8.12 19.76
N ASP A 185 -0.57 -8.88 18.85
CA ASP A 185 -0.59 -10.34 18.86
C ASP A 185 0.45 -10.93 17.88
N ASN A 186 1.44 -10.14 17.45
CA ASN A 186 2.47 -10.54 16.49
C ASN A 186 1.92 -10.95 15.11
N ILE A 187 0.80 -10.37 14.69
CA ILE A 187 0.22 -10.58 13.36
C ILE A 187 0.44 -9.32 12.50
N GLY A 188 1.48 -9.38 11.68
CA GLY A 188 1.85 -8.33 10.74
C GLY A 188 0.92 -8.22 9.54
N LEU A 189 1.07 -7.16 8.76
CA LEU A 189 0.25 -6.93 7.56
C LEU A 189 0.64 -7.94 6.46
N PRO A 190 -0.32 -8.63 5.82
CA PRO A 190 -0.02 -9.76 4.92
C PRO A 190 0.99 -9.43 3.83
N SER A 191 0.85 -8.30 3.14
CA SER A 191 1.78 -7.89 2.08
C SER A 191 3.19 -7.63 2.62
N ALA A 192 3.32 -7.00 3.78
CA ALA A 192 4.62 -6.71 4.40
C ALA A 192 5.30 -7.99 4.89
N CYS A 193 4.55 -8.90 5.51
CA CYS A 193 5.08 -10.21 5.91
C CYS A 193 5.49 -11.07 4.70
N MET A 194 4.74 -11.01 3.59
CA MET A 194 5.15 -11.64 2.33
C MET A 194 6.50 -11.08 1.88
N LEU A 195 6.64 -9.75 1.79
CA LEU A 195 7.86 -9.08 1.36
C LEU A 195 9.06 -9.45 2.24
N GLU A 196 8.88 -9.46 3.56
CA GLU A 196 9.91 -9.89 4.51
C GLU A 196 10.32 -11.34 4.24
N THR A 197 9.35 -12.24 4.09
CA THR A 197 9.60 -13.67 3.86
C THR A 197 10.37 -13.90 2.56
N VAL A 198 9.99 -13.24 1.46
CA VAL A 198 10.66 -13.42 0.17
C VAL A 198 12.05 -12.78 0.14
N CYS A 199 12.24 -11.64 0.82
CA CYS A 199 13.56 -11.01 0.93
C CYS A 199 14.49 -11.83 1.83
N ALA A 200 13.98 -12.35 2.95
CA ALA A 200 14.74 -13.21 3.86
C ALA A 200 15.21 -14.49 3.16
N ALA A 201 14.38 -15.07 2.27
CA ALA A 201 14.76 -16.21 1.43
C ALA A 201 15.87 -15.89 0.40
N GLN A 202 16.25 -14.62 0.28
CA GLN A 202 17.40 -14.18 -0.51
C GLN A 202 18.55 -13.73 0.37
N ASP A 203 18.55 -13.95 1.69
CA ASP A 203 19.51 -13.38 2.65
C ASP A 203 19.45 -11.84 2.67
N PHE A 204 18.24 -11.29 2.69
CA PHE A 204 18.00 -9.86 2.92
C PHE A 204 16.87 -9.66 3.93
N GLU A 205 17.20 -9.26 5.15
CA GLU A 205 16.20 -8.94 6.18
C GLU A 205 15.66 -7.52 5.95
N LEU A 206 14.38 -7.35 5.63
CA LEU A 206 13.80 -6.01 5.46
C LEU A 206 13.59 -5.32 6.81
N THR A 207 13.29 -6.09 7.87
CA THR A 207 13.06 -5.59 9.22
C THR A 207 13.91 -6.34 10.27
N PRO A 208 15.24 -6.09 10.35
CA PRO A 208 16.17 -6.86 11.20
C PRO A 208 15.84 -6.89 12.71
N ALA A 209 14.98 -5.99 13.18
CA ALA A 209 14.56 -5.90 14.58
C ALA A 209 13.28 -6.69 14.90
N LEU A 210 12.66 -7.32 13.92
CA LEU A 210 11.35 -7.96 14.04
C LEU A 210 11.37 -9.40 13.56
N GLU A 211 10.47 -10.20 14.14
CA GLU A 211 10.12 -11.49 13.57
C GLU A 211 9.33 -11.29 12.27
N SER A 212 9.61 -12.12 11.26
CA SER A 212 9.07 -11.90 9.90
C SER A 212 7.54 -11.87 9.83
N ARG A 213 6.87 -12.58 10.74
CA ARG A 213 5.40 -12.64 10.85
C ARG A 213 4.77 -11.37 11.42
N THR A 214 5.58 -10.45 11.95
CA THR A 214 5.13 -9.19 12.58
C THR A 214 5.35 -7.96 11.70
N SER A 215 5.92 -8.15 10.50
CA SER A 215 6.29 -7.05 9.62
C SER A 215 5.07 -6.23 9.17
N CYS A 216 5.28 -4.92 9.02
CA CYS A 216 4.28 -3.98 8.53
C CYS A 216 4.95 -2.84 7.75
N PRO A 217 4.21 -2.07 6.93
CA PRO A 217 4.78 -0.96 6.17
C PRO A 217 5.58 0.05 6.99
N GLU A 218 5.12 0.43 8.19
CA GLU A 218 5.87 1.34 9.08
C GLU A 218 7.18 0.71 9.58
N ALA A 219 7.20 -0.58 9.88
CA ALA A 219 8.42 -1.26 10.29
C ALA A 219 9.44 -1.29 9.14
N ILE A 220 8.99 -1.62 7.92
CA ILE A 220 9.82 -1.59 6.71
C ILE A 220 10.38 -0.17 6.50
N TRP A 221 9.53 0.86 6.59
CA TRP A 221 9.94 2.25 6.48
C TRP A 221 11.02 2.63 7.51
N ALA A 222 10.77 2.33 8.78
CA ALA A 222 11.72 2.61 9.86
C ALA A 222 13.05 1.88 9.66
N SER A 223 13.02 0.65 9.14
CA SER A 223 14.21 -0.11 8.79
C SER A 223 14.98 0.51 7.63
N MET A 224 14.32 0.93 6.56
CA MET A 224 14.98 1.59 5.42
C MET A 224 15.64 2.92 5.81
N LEU A 225 15.04 3.65 6.75
CA LEU A 225 15.63 4.89 7.28
C LEU A 225 16.77 4.63 8.25
N HIS A 226 16.60 3.76 9.24
CA HIS A 226 17.49 3.74 10.39
C HIS A 226 18.49 2.59 10.37
N TRP A 227 18.29 1.54 9.56
CA TRP A 227 19.14 0.33 9.59
C TRP A 227 20.16 0.27 8.45
N HIS A 228 20.45 1.40 7.80
CA HIS A 228 21.46 1.46 6.73
C HIS A 228 22.86 1.00 7.17
N GLY A 229 23.24 1.24 8.43
CA GLY A 229 24.51 0.73 8.98
C GLY A 229 24.57 -0.80 9.06
N TYR A 230 23.43 -1.45 9.36
CA TYR A 230 23.33 -2.91 9.32
C TYR A 230 23.51 -3.44 7.89
N TYR A 231 22.84 -2.83 6.91
CA TYR A 231 22.96 -3.21 5.51
C TYR A 231 24.40 -3.04 4.99
N ALA A 232 25.07 -1.94 5.32
CA ALA A 232 26.46 -1.71 4.94
C ALA A 232 27.43 -2.76 5.53
N ASN A 233 27.21 -3.18 6.78
CA ASN A 233 28.09 -4.12 7.49
C ASN A 233 27.88 -5.58 7.08
N THR A 234 26.74 -5.93 6.51
CA THR A 234 26.42 -7.32 6.10
C THR A 234 27.20 -7.74 4.83
N GLY A 235 28.01 -6.85 4.25
CA GLY A 235 29.16 -7.17 3.40
C GLY A 235 28.88 -7.78 2.03
N LYS A 236 27.63 -8.17 1.73
CA LYS A 236 27.26 -8.82 0.46
C LYS A 236 26.27 -8.02 -0.40
N LYS A 237 25.62 -6.99 0.13
CA LYS A 237 24.56 -6.25 -0.56
C LYS A 237 24.64 -4.76 -0.27
N ALA A 238 24.44 -3.95 -1.30
CA ALA A 238 24.46 -2.49 -1.20
C ALA A 238 23.35 -1.97 -0.27
N VAL A 239 23.47 -0.75 0.24
CA VAL A 239 22.41 -0.13 1.03
C VAL A 239 21.19 0.14 0.14
N PRO A 240 19.95 -0.14 0.59
CA PRO A 240 18.75 0.22 -0.15
C PRO A 240 18.68 1.72 -0.43
N LEU A 241 18.31 2.06 -1.67
CA LEU A 241 18.05 3.44 -2.08
C LEU A 241 16.56 3.71 -1.96
N GLY A 242 16.18 4.95 -1.60
CA GLY A 242 14.77 5.29 -1.43
C GLY A 242 14.39 6.69 -1.92
N ARG A 243 13.19 6.81 -2.48
CA ARG A 243 12.54 8.11 -2.72
C ARG A 243 11.14 8.09 -2.14
N PHE A 244 10.67 9.21 -1.62
CA PHE A 244 9.32 9.29 -1.04
C PHE A 244 8.67 10.66 -1.23
N SER A 245 7.34 10.67 -1.23
CA SER A 245 6.52 11.88 -1.21
C SER A 245 5.35 11.68 -0.25
N THR A 246 5.25 12.55 0.75
CA THR A 246 4.26 12.45 1.84
C THR A 246 3.49 13.76 1.95
N ARG A 247 2.56 13.98 1.02
CA ARG A 247 1.72 15.20 0.98
C ARG A 247 0.57 15.15 1.97
N HIS A 248 0.11 13.94 2.29
CA HIS A 248 -1.06 13.72 3.09
C HIS A 248 -0.67 13.19 4.45
N LYS A 249 -1.18 13.83 5.51
CA LYS A 249 -0.91 13.37 6.87
C LYS A 249 -2.03 12.42 7.31
N PHE A 250 -3.12 12.96 7.85
CA PHE A 250 -4.08 12.15 8.62
C PHE A 250 -5.56 12.38 8.27
N GLU A 251 -5.86 13.05 7.15
CA GLU A 251 -7.24 13.24 6.72
C GLU A 251 -7.83 11.92 6.16
N ILE A 252 -9.14 11.72 6.28
CA ILE A 252 -9.86 10.54 5.76
C ILE A 252 -10.79 11.03 4.66
N ILE A 253 -10.73 10.40 3.49
CA ILE A 253 -11.64 10.68 2.37
C ILE A 253 -12.57 9.49 2.21
N GLU A 254 -13.83 9.65 2.63
CA GLU A 254 -14.84 8.62 2.43
C GLU A 254 -15.41 8.68 1.00
N PRO A 255 -15.72 7.53 0.37
CA PRO A 255 -16.46 7.53 -0.88
C PRO A 255 -17.84 8.16 -0.66
N PRO A 256 -18.33 9.00 -1.59
CA PRO A 256 -19.64 9.62 -1.44
C PRO A 256 -20.73 8.54 -1.38
N ASP A 257 -21.61 8.62 -0.37
CA ASP A 257 -22.79 7.76 -0.24
C ASP A 257 -23.51 7.62 -1.59
N ARG A 258 -23.68 6.38 -2.06
CA ARG A 258 -24.51 6.11 -3.25
C ARG A 258 -25.93 6.68 -3.09
N GLU A 259 -26.43 6.82 -1.87
CA GLU A 259 -27.71 7.45 -1.56
C GLU A 259 -27.71 8.97 -1.80
N LYS A 260 -26.62 9.66 -1.49
CA LYS A 260 -26.49 11.11 -1.75
C LYS A 260 -26.37 11.42 -3.24
N ARG A 261 -25.86 10.47 -4.03
CA ARG A 261 -25.82 10.59 -5.50
C ARG A 261 -27.22 10.46 -6.12
N LYS A 262 -28.03 9.51 -5.65
CA LYS A 262 -29.46 9.39 -6.02
C LYS A 262 -30.26 10.62 -5.60
N GLN A 263 -30.05 11.14 -4.39
CA GLN A 263 -30.75 12.35 -3.93
C GLN A 263 -30.37 13.60 -4.73
N ARG A 264 -29.11 13.76 -5.14
CA ARG A 264 -28.70 14.89 -5.99
C ARG A 264 -29.23 14.77 -7.42
N GLU A 265 -29.30 13.56 -7.97
CA GLU A 265 -29.91 13.31 -9.28
C GLU A 265 -31.45 13.49 -9.25
N ASP A 266 -32.13 13.08 -8.18
CA ASP A 266 -33.58 13.29 -7.99
C ASP A 266 -33.94 14.78 -7.77
N VAL A 267 -33.13 15.53 -7.02
CA VAL A 267 -33.34 16.98 -6.83
C VAL A 267 -33.10 17.74 -8.15
N SER A 268 -32.05 17.38 -8.90
CA SER A 268 -31.77 17.97 -10.21
C SER A 268 -32.84 17.65 -11.26
N GLN A 269 -33.50 16.49 -11.20
CA GLN A 269 -34.59 16.14 -12.11
C GLN A 269 -35.92 16.83 -11.74
N ARG A 270 -36.17 17.09 -10.45
CA ARG A 270 -37.35 17.83 -9.98
C ARG A 270 -37.30 19.32 -10.35
N GLU A 271 -36.12 19.93 -10.37
CA GLU A 271 -35.96 21.34 -10.75
C GLU A 271 -35.98 21.57 -12.28
N ALA A 272 -35.76 20.54 -13.09
CA ALA A 272 -35.72 20.63 -14.55
C ALA A 272 -37.09 20.45 -15.24
N THR A 273 -38.20 20.27 -14.50
CA THR A 273 -39.53 20.08 -15.11
C THR A 273 -40.28 21.42 -15.21
N PRO A 274 -40.51 22.00 -16.40
CA PRO A 274 -41.28 23.23 -16.54
C PRO A 274 -42.77 22.93 -16.34
N SER A 275 -43.39 23.59 -15.36
CA SER A 275 -44.84 23.61 -15.14
C SER A 275 -45.60 23.92 -16.44
N THR A 276 -46.11 22.88 -17.11
CA THR A 276 -47.01 22.98 -18.27
C THR A 276 -48.44 22.65 -17.84
N ALA A 277 -49.10 23.56 -17.12
CA ALA A 277 -50.54 23.50 -16.91
C ALA A 277 -51.28 24.25 -18.03
N ARG A 278 -51.50 23.54 -19.16
CA ARG A 278 -52.39 23.98 -20.24
C ARG A 278 -53.86 23.73 -19.86
N ARG A 279 -54.62 24.82 -19.76
CA ARG A 279 -55.88 25.11 -20.48
C ARG A 279 -56.84 23.91 -20.72
N ARG A 280 -57.98 23.88 -20.00
CA ARG A 280 -59.23 23.26 -20.49
C ARG A 280 -60.42 24.20 -20.29
N THR A 281 -61.01 24.60 -21.40
CA THR A 281 -62.25 25.36 -21.55
C THR A 281 -63.49 24.44 -21.53
N ARG A 282 -64.56 24.97 -20.91
CA ARG A 282 -66.01 24.78 -21.16
C ARG A 282 -66.68 23.41 -20.95
N ARG A 283 -67.71 23.40 -20.08
CA ARG A 283 -69.14 23.47 -20.47
C ARG A 283 -70.05 23.61 -19.24
N ALA A 284 -71.11 24.42 -19.39
CA ALA A 284 -72.28 24.50 -18.50
C ALA A 284 -73.16 23.23 -18.62
N PRO A 285 -74.15 23.02 -17.74
CA PRO A 285 -75.49 23.59 -18.00
C PRO A 285 -76.34 24.00 -16.77
N ASN A 286 -77.28 24.91 -17.05
CA ASN A 286 -78.64 25.16 -16.53
C ASN A 286 -79.02 24.78 -15.08
N SER A 287 -79.46 25.77 -14.30
CA SER A 287 -80.89 26.09 -14.07
C SER A 287 -81.02 27.55 -13.62
#